data_AF-A0A2R6HTC1-F1
#
_entry.id   AF-A0A2R6HTC1-F1
#
_cell.length_a   1.000
_cell.length_b   1.000
_cell.length_c   1.000
_cell.angle_alpha   90.00
_cell.angle_beta   90.00
_cell.angle_gamma   90.00
#
_symmetry.space_group_name_H-M   'P 1'
#
loop_
_entity.id
_entity.type
_entity.pdbx_description
1 polymer ?
#
loop_
_entity_poly.entity_id
_entity_poly.type
_entity_poly.pdbx_seq_one_letter_code
_entity_poly.pdbx_strand_id
1 'polypeptide(L)' 'MDGIGPTHAERLRAADIGTAANLAESDPETVADAADVGPDRAEKWIRQVRE' A
#
# COMPACT_ATOMS: atom_id res chain seq x y z
N MET A 1 7.56 -6.99 0.74
CA MET A 1 7.21 -5.57 0.97
C MET A 1 8.44 -4.76 1.39
N ASP A 2 9.59 -5.00 0.77
CA ASP A 2 10.79 -4.20 0.99
C ASP A 2 10.59 -2.84 0.33
N GLY A 3 10.29 -1.82 1.14
CA GLY A 3 10.02 -0.46 0.68
C GLY A 3 8.82 0.22 1.34
N ILE A 4 7.99 -0.52 2.07
CA ILE A 4 6.94 0.03 2.92
C ILE A 4 7.48 0.07 4.36
N GLY A 5 7.80 1.28 4.85
CA GLY A 5 8.27 1.45 6.23
C GLY A 5 7.18 1.11 7.25
N PRO A 6 7.55 0.81 8.52
CA PRO A 6 6.61 0.36 9.55
C PRO A 6 5.44 1.32 9.78
N THR A 7 5.68 2.64 9.69
CA THR A 7 4.61 3.65 9.80
C THR A 7 3.53 3.49 8.72
N HIS A 8 3.92 3.30 7.46
CA HIS A 8 2.97 3.14 6.35
C HIS A 8 2.29 1.78 6.42
N ALA A 9 3.02 0.73 6.82
CA ALA A 9 2.45 -0.60 7.00
C ALA A 9 1.38 -0.62 8.10
N GLU A 10 1.59 0.11 9.20
CA GLU A 10 0.60 0.23 10.27
C GLU A 10 -0.65 0.99 9.83
N ARG A 11 -0.47 2.09 9.09
CA ARG A 11 -1.58 2.86 8.51
C ARG A 11 -2.39 2.03 7.51
N LEU A 12 -1.72 1.33 6.60
CA LEU A 12 -2.36 0.44 5.64
C LEU A 12 -3.12 -0.68 6.35
N ARG A 13 -2.55 -1.27 7.41
CA ARG A 13 -3.23 -2.28 8.21
C ARG A 13 -4.47 -1.72 8.93
N ALA A 14 -4.43 -0.47 9.40
CA ALA A 14 -5.59 0.20 9.99
C ALA A 14 -6.70 0.48 8.97
N ALA A 15 -6.36 0.53 7.67
CA ALA A 15 -7.30 0.65 6.55
C ALA A 15 -7.68 -0.71 5.92
N ASP A 16 -7.51 -1.83 6.64
CA ASP A 16 -7.74 -3.19 6.15
C ASP A 16 -6.82 -3.64 4.98
N ILE A 17 -5.76 -2.89 4.66
CA ILE A 17 -4.74 -3.22 3.64
C ILE A 17 -3.50 -3.82 4.32
N GLY A 18 -3.71 -4.85 5.14
CA GLY A 18 -2.65 -5.44 5.97
C GLY A 18 -1.77 -6.49 5.29
N THR A 19 -2.15 -6.95 4.09
CA THR A 19 -1.50 -8.07 3.40
C THR A 19 -1.10 -7.72 1.97
N ALA A 20 -0.20 -8.50 1.39
CA ALA A 20 0.20 -8.32 -0.01
C ALA A 20 -0.97 -8.53 -0.97
N ALA A 21 -1.91 -9.44 -0.65
CA ALA A 21 -3.12 -9.67 -1.43
C ALA A 21 -4.04 -8.45 -1.39
N ASN A 22 -4.35 -7.94 -0.19
CA ASN A 22 -5.21 -6.76 -0.03
C ASN A 22 -4.60 -5.55 -0.75
N LEU A 23 -3.28 -5.38 -0.64
CA LEU A 23 -2.57 -4.32 -1.34
C LEU A 23 -2.62 -4.51 -2.86
N ALA A 24 -2.44 -5.74 -3.36
CA ALA A 24 -2.52 -6.04 -4.78
C ALA A 24 -3.94 -5.80 -5.35
N GLU A 25 -5.00 -5.98 -4.56
CA GLU A 25 -6.38 -5.76 -4.98
C GLU A 25 -6.85 -4.31 -4.80
N SER A 26 -6.11 -3.48 -4.05
CA SER A 26 -6.46 -2.08 -3.81
C SER A 26 -6.09 -1.15 -4.96
N ASP A 27 -6.84 -0.07 -5.11
CA ASP A 27 -6.53 1.01 -6.05
C ASP A 27 -5.38 1.91 -5.53
N PRO A 28 -4.55 2.48 -6.42
CA PRO A 28 -3.45 3.38 -6.03
C PRO A 28 -3.92 4.58 -5.19
N GLU A 29 -5.10 5.13 -5.48
CA GLU A 29 -5.64 6.27 -4.73
C GLU A 29 -6.04 5.87 -3.29
N THR A 30 -6.66 4.70 -3.13
CA THR A 30 -7.02 4.15 -1.81
C THR A 30 -5.78 3.87 -0.96
N VAL A 31 -4.74 3.30 -1.57
CA VAL A 31 -3.47 3.02 -0.88
C VAL A 31 -2.73 4.32 -0.55
N ALA A 32 -2.78 5.31 -1.44
CA ALA A 32 -2.18 6.62 -1.24
C ALA A 32 -2.81 7.36 -0.06
N ASP A 33 -4.15 7.40 -0.01
CA ASP A 33 -4.90 8.01 1.09
C ASP A 33 -4.64 7.27 2.41
N ALA A 34 -4.76 5.94 2.41
CA ALA A 34 -4.54 5.13 3.61
C ALA A 34 -3.12 5.27 4.17
N ALA A 35 -2.09 5.32 3.32
CA ALA A 35 -0.71 5.44 3.76
C ALA A 35 -0.24 6.88 3.96
N ASP A 36 -1.02 7.88 3.53
CA ASP A 36 -0.64 9.29 3.46
C ASP A 36 0.64 9.48 2.62
N VAL A 37 0.57 9.01 1.36
CA VAL A 37 1.62 9.09 0.35
C VAL A 37 1.05 9.54 -1.00
N GLY A 38 1.91 9.85 -1.97
CA GLY A 38 1.46 10.15 -3.34
C GLY A 38 1.06 8.89 -4.14
N PRO A 39 0.18 9.04 -5.16
CA PRO A 39 -0.35 7.93 -5.96
C PRO A 39 0.75 7.16 -6.70
N ASP A 40 1.81 7.81 -7.20
CA ASP A 40 2.95 7.14 -7.84
C ASP A 40 3.65 6.13 -6.90
N ARG A 41 3.72 6.47 -5.61
CA ARG A 41 4.35 5.60 -4.61
C ARG A 41 3.47 4.40 -4.30
N ALA A 42 2.17 4.63 -4.17
CA ALA A 42 1.17 3.59 -3.99
C ALA A 42 1.15 2.62 -5.18
N GLU A 43 1.14 3.13 -6.40
CA GLU A 43 1.18 2.32 -7.62
C GLU A 43 2.43 1.44 -7.67
N LYS A 44 3.59 1.98 -7.29
CA LYS A 44 4.84 1.20 -7.20
C LYS A 44 4.72 0.05 -6.21
N TRP A 45 4.12 0.29 -5.04
CA TRP A 45 3.92 -0.77 -4.04
C TRP A 45 2.96 -1.85 -4.52
N ILE A 46 1.84 -1.46 -5.16
CA ILE A 46 0.86 -2.39 -5.74
C ILE A 46 1.52 -3.24 -6.83
N ARG A 47 2.30 -2.62 -7.73
CA ARG A 47 3.03 -3.35 -8.78
C ARG A 47 4.02 -4.34 -8.18
N GLN A 48 4.79 -3.92 -7.17
CA GLN A 48 5.79 -4.77 -6.53
C GLN A 48 5.21 -6.02 -5.86
N VAL A 49 3.96 -5.99 -5.37
CA VAL A 49 3.32 -7.17 -4.78
C VAL A 49 2.59 -8.07 -5.79
N ARG A 50 2.47 -7.63 -7.05
CA ARG A 50 1.88 -8.39 -8.15
C ARG A 50 2.93 -9.13 -8.99
N GLU A 51 4.21 -8.79 -8.82
CA GLU A 51 5.36 -9.51 -9.39
C GLU A 51 5.74 -10.73 -8.55
#